data_AF-A0A2V5K4S8-F1
#
_entry.id   AF-A0A2V5K4S8-F1
#
_cell.length_a   1.000
_cell.length_b   1.000
_cell.length_c   1.000
_cell.angle_alpha   90.00
_cell.angle_beta   90.00
_cell.angle_gamma   90.00
#
_symmetry.space_group_name_H-M   'P 1'
#
loop_
_entity.id
_entity.type
_entity.pdbx_description
1 polymer ?
#
loop_
_entity_poly.entity_id
_entity_poly.type
_entity_poly.pdbx_seq_one_letter_code
_entity_poly.pdbx_strand_id
1 'polypeptide(L)'
;MGLLFNTVVKVPMQFSILLLGALVFMFYQFEKPPVYFNQPAYERAVERGYGQQLTTLQTQFNDIFERKRAAIRAASSESSASSSSERDAAMTRVRELDAQAHEVRSRTKSVLEQAGADPKSKESDYVFITFILQQMPHGLVGLLIAVILCATMSATAATLNALGSTTAIDFYRPLIRPHASDHHYVVAAKTLTAAWGLIAIAVASFANLVENLIEAGNILGSIFYGSILGLFLAAFFIRRVTGSAVFFAALLAQALVFVLFATTNIGYLWYNFIGCAAVLILAPVLQQTIFRGPQAPAGV
;
A
#
# COMPACT_ATOMS: atom_id res chain seq x y z
N MET A 1 -22.26 -9.89 7.86
CA MET A 1 -22.42 -8.72 6.97
C MET A 1 -21.10 -8.09 6.53
N GLY A 2 -20.10 -7.92 7.41
CA GLY A 2 -18.84 -7.23 7.05
C GLY A 2 -17.97 -7.87 5.95
N LEU A 3 -17.81 -9.20 5.93
CA LEU A 3 -16.98 -9.88 4.91
C LEU A 3 -17.59 -9.82 3.50
N LEU A 4 -18.90 -10.05 3.38
CA LEU A 4 -19.62 -9.94 2.10
C LEU A 4 -19.63 -8.49 1.59
N PHE A 5 -19.84 -7.51 2.47
CA PHE A 5 -19.79 -6.09 2.10
C PHE A 5 -18.40 -5.68 1.61
N ASN A 6 -17.33 -6.18 2.25
CA ASN A 6 -15.96 -5.90 1.82
C ASN A 6 -15.66 -6.45 0.42
N THR A 7 -16.11 -7.67 0.12
CA THR A 7 -15.97 -8.26 -1.23
C THR A 7 -16.80 -7.48 -2.27
N VAL A 8 -18.05 -7.14 -1.93
CA VAL A 8 -18.96 -6.39 -2.83
C VAL A 8 -18.42 -5.00 -3.16
N VAL A 9 -17.69 -4.36 -2.25
CA VAL A 9 -17.11 -3.02 -2.48
C VAL A 9 -15.71 -3.09 -3.09
N LYS A 10 -14.85 -4.01 -2.64
CA LYS A 10 -13.46 -4.10 -3.11
C LYS A 10 -13.34 -4.51 -4.57
N VAL A 11 -14.13 -5.49 -5.02
CA VAL A 11 -14.01 -5.99 -6.39
C VAL A 11 -14.35 -4.90 -7.42
N PRO A 12 -15.47 -4.16 -7.30
CA PRO A 12 -15.73 -3.00 -8.16
C PRO A 12 -14.69 -1.90 -8.03
N MET A 13 -14.20 -1.60 -6.82
CA MET A 13 -13.16 -0.58 -6.61
C MET A 13 -11.86 -0.93 -7.37
N GLN A 14 -11.41 -2.18 -7.28
CA GLN A 14 -10.22 -2.65 -8.01
C GLN A 14 -10.44 -2.57 -9.53
N PHE A 15 -11.63 -2.93 -10.01
CA PHE A 15 -11.98 -2.76 -11.41
C PHE A 15 -11.95 -1.28 -11.84
N SER A 16 -12.51 -0.37 -11.05
CA SER A 16 -12.46 1.07 -11.32
C SER A 16 -11.04 1.63 -11.34
N ILE A 17 -10.15 1.16 -10.46
CA ILE A 17 -8.74 1.54 -10.45
C ILE A 17 -8.05 1.08 -11.75
N LEU A 18 -8.30 -0.17 -12.17
CA LEU A 18 -7.74 -0.69 -13.42
C LEU A 18 -8.29 0.07 -14.64
N LEU A 19 -9.60 0.35 -14.65
CA LEU A 19 -10.24 1.14 -15.70
C LEU A 19 -9.65 2.55 -15.78
N LEU A 20 -9.42 3.19 -14.63
CA LEU A 20 -8.78 4.50 -14.57
C LEU A 20 -7.36 4.46 -15.15
N GLY A 21 -6.58 3.43 -14.82
CA GLY A 21 -5.25 3.22 -15.41
C GLY A 21 -5.32 3.05 -16.95
N ALA A 22 -6.28 2.27 -17.45
CA ALA A 22 -6.50 2.10 -18.89
C ALA A 22 -6.94 3.41 -19.57
N LEU A 23 -7.78 4.22 -18.91
CA LEU A 23 -8.21 5.53 -19.42
C LEU A 23 -7.06 6.53 -19.46
N VAL A 24 -6.23 6.60 -18.41
CA VAL A 24 -5.04 7.47 -18.39
C VAL A 24 -4.02 7.03 -19.44
N PHE A 25 -3.83 5.72 -19.62
CA PHE A 25 -3.01 5.18 -20.69
C PHE A 25 -3.54 5.60 -22.06
N MET A 26 -4.84 5.41 -22.32
CA MET A 26 -5.49 5.80 -23.58
C MET A 26 -5.39 7.31 -23.81
N PHE A 27 -5.62 8.12 -22.78
CA PHE A 27 -5.48 9.57 -22.83
C PHE A 27 -4.07 9.98 -23.31
N TYR A 28 -3.02 9.42 -22.71
CA TYR A 28 -1.63 9.68 -23.11
C TYR A 28 -1.21 9.07 -24.45
N GLN A 29 -2.09 8.35 -25.16
CA GLN A 29 -1.87 8.01 -26.57
C GLN A 29 -2.22 9.17 -27.50
N PHE A 30 -3.06 10.11 -27.04
CA PHE A 30 -3.53 11.24 -27.84
C PHE A 30 -3.12 12.61 -27.28
N GLU A 31 -2.84 12.72 -25.99
CA GLU A 31 -2.29 13.91 -25.37
C GLU A 31 -0.84 13.72 -24.97
N LYS A 32 -0.02 14.74 -25.19
CA LYS A 32 1.43 14.63 -25.09
C LYS A 32 1.88 14.47 -23.63
N PRO A 33 2.46 13.32 -23.23
CA PRO A 33 3.05 13.20 -21.91
C PRO A 33 4.43 13.89 -21.87
N PRO A 34 4.92 14.25 -20.67
CA PRO A 34 6.34 14.56 -20.50
C PRO A 34 7.20 13.33 -20.83
N VAL A 35 8.47 13.55 -21.18
CA VAL A 35 9.42 12.44 -21.41
C VAL A 35 9.66 11.64 -20.13
N TYR A 36 9.59 12.32 -18.97
CA TYR A 36 9.73 11.73 -17.65
C TYR A 36 8.73 12.36 -16.67
N PHE A 37 7.98 11.54 -15.92
CA PHE A 37 6.89 12.05 -15.06
C PHE A 37 7.36 12.66 -13.73
N ASN A 38 8.48 12.23 -13.16
CA ASN A 38 9.01 12.80 -11.92
C ASN A 38 9.70 14.15 -12.19
N GLN A 39 8.89 15.22 -12.21
CA GLN A 39 9.35 16.59 -12.46
C GLN A 39 10.40 17.08 -11.44
N PRO A 40 10.26 16.84 -10.12
CA PRO A 40 11.31 17.21 -9.16
C PRO A 40 12.68 16.57 -9.41
N ALA A 41 12.73 15.34 -9.94
CA ALA A 41 13.99 14.73 -10.35
C ALA A 41 14.55 15.37 -11.62
N TYR A 42 13.66 15.68 -12.58
CA TYR A 42 14.03 16.33 -13.84
C TYR A 42 14.58 17.75 -13.61
N GLU A 43 13.91 18.57 -12.80
CA GLU A 43 14.34 19.94 -12.47
C GLU A 43 15.70 19.95 -11.76
N ARG A 44 15.90 19.08 -10.77
CA ARG A 44 17.21 18.94 -10.11
C ARG A 44 18.33 18.55 -11.07
N ALA A 45 18.03 17.74 -12.09
CA ALA A 45 19.02 17.38 -13.10
C ALA A 45 19.34 18.55 -14.04
N VAL A 46 18.35 19.39 -14.38
CA VAL A 46 18.56 20.63 -15.12
C VAL A 46 19.47 21.59 -14.35
N GLU A 47 19.22 21.78 -13.05
CA GLU A 47 20.05 22.60 -12.16
C GLU A 47 21.50 22.10 -12.06
N ARG A 48 21.71 20.78 -12.19
CA ARG A 48 23.03 20.13 -12.18
C ARG A 48 23.77 20.18 -13.52
N GLY A 49 23.24 20.88 -14.53
CA GLY A 49 23.90 21.11 -15.82
C GLY A 49 23.52 20.13 -16.94
N TYR A 50 22.56 19.22 -16.71
CA TYR A 50 22.09 18.29 -17.75
C TYR A 50 20.97 18.85 -18.64
N GLY A 51 20.61 20.13 -18.47
CA GLY A 51 19.48 20.76 -19.15
C GLY A 51 19.48 20.59 -20.67
N GLN A 52 20.61 20.82 -21.35
CA GLN A 52 20.68 20.70 -22.82
C GLN A 52 20.44 19.27 -23.32
N GLN A 53 20.98 18.27 -22.64
CA GLN A 53 20.78 16.86 -22.98
C GLN A 53 19.31 16.46 -22.79
N LEU A 54 18.72 16.86 -21.65
CA LEU A 54 17.32 16.59 -21.34
C LEU A 54 16.36 17.29 -22.33
N THR A 55 16.62 18.54 -22.71
CA THR A 55 15.82 19.24 -23.74
C THR A 55 15.91 18.56 -25.11
N THR A 56 17.07 18.01 -25.45
CA THR A 56 17.26 17.26 -26.71
C THR A 56 16.42 15.98 -26.69
N LEU A 57 16.48 15.21 -25.59
CA LEU A 57 15.68 13.99 -25.43
C LEU A 57 14.18 14.29 -25.40
N GLN A 58 13.75 15.36 -24.73
CA GLN A 58 12.35 15.81 -24.74
C GLN A 58 11.89 16.17 -26.16
N THR A 59 12.72 16.84 -26.95
CA THR A 59 12.40 17.18 -28.36
C THR A 59 12.29 15.93 -29.23
N GLN A 60 13.20 14.97 -29.07
CA GLN A 60 13.13 13.68 -29.78
C GLN A 60 11.86 12.90 -29.41
N PHE A 61 11.55 12.80 -28.12
CA PHE A 61 10.34 12.17 -27.63
C PHE A 61 9.08 12.84 -28.22
N ASN A 62 9.08 14.17 -28.28
CA ASN A 62 7.99 14.96 -28.81
C ASN A 62 7.71 14.68 -30.30
N ASP A 63 8.74 14.53 -31.13
CA ASP A 63 8.59 14.19 -32.56
C ASP A 63 8.08 12.75 -32.74
N ILE A 64 8.64 11.79 -32.00
CA ILE A 64 8.18 10.39 -32.01
C ILE A 64 6.71 10.31 -31.60
N PHE A 65 6.31 11.07 -30.59
CA PHE A 65 4.92 11.13 -30.12
C PHE A 65 3.95 11.58 -31.21
N GLU A 66 4.24 12.68 -31.91
CA GLU A 66 3.35 13.18 -32.98
C GLU A 66 3.23 12.17 -34.13
N ARG A 67 4.34 11.53 -34.51
CA ARG A 67 4.33 10.46 -35.53
C ARG A 67 3.50 9.26 -35.08
N LYS A 68 3.62 8.86 -33.81
CA LYS A 68 2.85 7.75 -33.22
C LYS A 68 1.36 8.08 -33.18
N ARG A 69 1.00 9.29 -32.75
CA ARG A 69 -0.38 9.77 -32.71
C ARG A 69 -1.02 9.77 -34.10
N ALA A 70 -0.28 10.23 -35.12
CA ALA A 70 -0.74 10.19 -36.51
C ALA A 70 -0.97 8.75 -37.01
N ALA A 71 -0.03 7.83 -36.72
CA ALA A 71 -0.16 6.42 -37.08
C ALA A 71 -1.37 5.73 -36.40
N ILE A 72 -1.61 6.02 -35.11
CA ILE A 72 -2.76 5.50 -34.37
C ILE A 72 -4.08 6.01 -34.98
N ARG A 73 -4.16 7.30 -35.32
CA ARG A 73 -5.37 7.85 -35.97
C ARG A 73 -5.63 7.21 -37.33
N ALA A 74 -4.60 7.06 -38.17
CA ALA A 74 -4.71 6.39 -39.47
C ALA A 74 -5.23 4.95 -39.32
N ALA A 75 -4.66 4.19 -38.38
CA ALA A 75 -5.09 2.83 -38.09
C ALA A 75 -6.56 2.76 -37.62
N SER A 76 -7.05 3.76 -36.88
CA SER A 76 -8.44 3.80 -36.40
C SER A 76 -9.47 4.17 -37.48
N SER A 77 -9.10 4.99 -38.47
CA SER A 77 -10.00 5.43 -39.55
C SER A 77 -10.18 4.38 -40.65
N GLU A 78 -9.21 3.47 -40.85
CA GLU A 78 -9.23 2.45 -41.91
C GLU A 78 -10.05 1.20 -41.54
N SER A 79 -10.65 1.17 -40.34
CA SER A 79 -11.22 -0.04 -39.73
C SER A 79 -12.54 -0.54 -40.32
N SER A 80 -13.16 0.13 -41.29
CA SER A 80 -14.44 -0.29 -41.87
C SER A 80 -14.36 -0.97 -43.25
N ALA A 81 -13.21 -0.96 -43.95
CA ALA A 81 -13.09 -1.59 -45.29
C ALA A 81 -11.69 -2.10 -45.70
N SER A 82 -10.64 -1.98 -44.87
CA SER A 82 -9.25 -2.31 -45.26
C SER A 82 -8.88 -3.80 -45.13
N SER A 83 -8.00 -4.25 -46.02
CA SER A 83 -7.42 -5.59 -46.04
C SER A 83 -6.68 -5.90 -44.73
N SER A 84 -6.60 -7.17 -44.33
CA SER A 84 -5.83 -7.57 -43.13
C SER A 84 -4.38 -7.07 -43.18
N SER A 85 -3.80 -6.96 -44.37
CA SER A 85 -2.41 -6.54 -44.58
C SER A 85 -2.13 -5.07 -44.23
N GLU A 86 -3.06 -4.16 -44.49
CA GLU A 86 -2.89 -2.72 -44.20
C GLU A 86 -2.97 -2.46 -42.69
N ARG A 87 -3.88 -3.15 -42.00
CA ARG A 87 -3.97 -3.14 -40.53
C ARG A 87 -2.71 -3.67 -39.87
N ASP A 88 -2.12 -4.74 -40.41
CA ASP A 88 -0.87 -5.31 -39.89
C ASP A 88 0.32 -4.37 -40.11
N ALA A 89 0.39 -3.70 -41.25
CA ALA A 89 1.42 -2.69 -41.54
C ALA A 89 1.30 -1.48 -40.60
N ALA A 90 0.09 -0.95 -40.38
CA ALA A 90 -0.17 0.15 -39.47
C ALA A 90 0.17 -0.21 -38.01
N MET A 91 -0.23 -1.41 -37.56
CA MET A 91 0.11 -1.90 -36.22
C MET A 91 1.62 -2.09 -36.03
N THR A 92 2.32 -2.57 -37.06
CA THR A 92 3.79 -2.69 -37.04
C THR A 92 4.44 -1.32 -36.87
N ARG A 93 3.96 -0.31 -37.60
CA ARG A 93 4.47 1.06 -37.48
C ARG A 93 4.25 1.67 -36.10
N VAL A 94 3.10 1.42 -35.48
CA VAL A 94 2.82 1.86 -34.11
C VAL A 94 3.79 1.21 -33.11
N ARG A 95 4.06 -0.10 -33.25
CA ARG A 95 5.00 -0.83 -32.38
C ARG A 95 6.44 -0.32 -32.51
N GLU A 96 6.90 -0.01 -33.72
CA GLU A 96 8.23 0.58 -33.95
C GLU A 96 8.39 1.94 -33.25
N LEU A 97 7.38 2.81 -33.38
CA LEU A 97 7.40 4.12 -32.75
C LEU A 97 7.30 4.02 -31.23
N ASP A 98 6.57 3.03 -30.71
CA ASP A 98 6.52 2.75 -29.28
C ASP A 98 7.88 2.28 -28.74
N ALA A 99 8.59 1.42 -29.48
CA ALA A 99 9.94 1.00 -29.14
C ALA A 99 10.94 2.18 -29.11
N GLN A 100 10.87 3.07 -30.10
CA GLN A 100 11.69 4.30 -30.12
C GLN A 100 11.37 5.23 -28.94
N ALA A 101 10.09 5.39 -28.61
CA ALA A 101 9.69 6.20 -27.45
C ALA A 101 10.21 5.60 -26.13
N HIS A 102 10.15 4.27 -25.98
CA HIS A 102 10.72 3.56 -24.84
C HIS A 102 12.24 3.73 -24.74
N GLU A 103 12.95 3.71 -25.87
CA GLU A 103 14.40 3.93 -25.91
C GLU A 103 14.76 5.35 -25.43
N VAL A 104 14.06 6.38 -25.92
CA VAL A 104 14.30 7.77 -25.48
C VAL A 104 14.03 7.95 -23.99
N ARG A 105 12.97 7.31 -23.46
CA ARG A 105 12.70 7.29 -22.01
C ARG A 105 13.80 6.59 -21.22
N SER A 106 14.31 5.46 -21.71
CA SER A 106 15.42 4.73 -21.09
C SER A 106 16.70 5.60 -21.03
N ARG A 107 17.03 6.30 -22.12
CA ARG A 107 18.14 7.26 -22.15
C ARG A 107 17.93 8.46 -21.23
N THR A 108 16.69 8.94 -21.12
CA THR A 108 16.35 10.01 -20.18
C THR A 108 16.59 9.55 -18.74
N LYS A 109 16.14 8.34 -18.39
CA LYS A 109 16.38 7.76 -17.07
C LYS A 109 17.87 7.65 -16.76
N SER A 110 18.70 7.18 -17.69
CA SER A 110 20.15 7.08 -17.45
C SER A 110 20.83 8.43 -17.25
N VAL A 111 20.40 9.47 -17.98
CA VAL A 111 20.87 10.85 -17.75
C VAL A 111 20.47 11.35 -16.36
N LEU A 112 19.24 11.08 -15.94
CA LEU A 112 18.77 11.47 -14.60
C LEU A 112 19.53 10.74 -13.49
N GLU A 113 19.85 9.46 -13.66
CA GLU A 113 20.68 8.69 -12.73
C GLU A 113 22.10 9.27 -12.62
N GLN A 114 22.71 9.67 -13.74
CA GLN A 114 24.00 10.38 -13.75
C GLN A 114 23.92 11.72 -13.03
N ALA A 115 22.79 12.42 -13.18
CA ALA A 115 22.51 13.65 -12.46
C ALA A 115 22.18 13.41 -10.97
N GLY A 116 22.24 12.17 -10.46
CA GLY A 116 22.01 11.81 -9.07
C GLY A 116 20.55 11.68 -8.67
N ALA A 117 19.65 11.41 -9.62
CA ALA A 117 18.33 10.89 -9.32
C ALA A 117 18.44 9.47 -8.78
N ASP A 118 17.64 9.14 -7.76
CA ASP A 118 17.59 7.79 -7.21
C ASP A 118 17.09 6.80 -8.27
N PRO A 119 17.86 5.75 -8.64
CA PRO A 119 17.41 4.71 -9.56
C PRO A 119 16.09 4.04 -9.15
N LYS A 120 15.76 4.11 -7.85
CA LYS A 120 14.54 3.57 -7.23
C LYS A 120 13.35 4.53 -7.25
N SER A 121 13.51 5.78 -7.71
CA SER A 121 12.40 6.70 -7.95
C SER A 121 11.43 6.09 -8.97
N LYS A 122 10.28 5.60 -8.49
CA LYS A 122 9.23 5.03 -9.34
C LYS A 122 8.51 6.14 -10.10
N GLU A 123 8.90 6.34 -11.35
CA GLU A 123 8.21 7.23 -12.29
C GLU A 123 6.70 6.94 -12.37
N SER A 124 6.31 5.66 -12.22
CA SER A 124 4.91 5.21 -12.23
C SER A 124 4.03 5.92 -11.20
N ASP A 125 4.58 6.32 -10.04
CA ASP A 125 3.82 6.96 -8.98
C ASP A 125 3.45 8.41 -9.36
N TYR A 126 4.23 9.02 -10.25
CA TYR A 126 4.03 10.39 -10.72
C TYR A 126 3.07 10.46 -11.91
N VAL A 127 2.87 9.38 -12.68
CA VAL A 127 1.97 9.39 -13.85
C VAL A 127 0.57 9.90 -13.49
N PHE A 128 0.00 9.35 -12.41
CA PHE A 128 -1.33 9.72 -11.96
C PHE A 128 -1.38 11.14 -11.39
N ILE A 129 -0.35 11.52 -10.61
CA ILE A 129 -0.23 12.85 -10.01
C ILE A 129 -0.11 13.91 -11.12
N THR A 130 0.74 13.69 -12.11
CA THR A 130 0.91 14.58 -13.26
C THR A 130 -0.38 14.72 -14.05
N PHE A 131 -1.11 13.63 -14.29
CA PHE A 131 -2.41 13.67 -14.98
C PHE A 131 -3.41 14.56 -14.23
N ILE A 132 -3.55 14.36 -12.92
CA ILE A 132 -4.43 15.18 -12.09
C ILE A 132 -4.04 16.65 -12.15
N LEU A 133 -2.76 16.97 -11.92
CA LEU A 133 -2.31 18.35 -11.80
C LEU A 133 -2.36 19.13 -13.12
N GLN A 134 -2.14 18.46 -14.26
CA GLN A 134 -2.04 19.13 -15.56
C GLN A 134 -3.34 19.11 -16.37
N GLN A 135 -4.17 18.08 -16.21
CA GLN A 135 -5.31 17.83 -17.11
C GLN A 135 -6.67 18.03 -16.45
N MET A 136 -6.74 18.07 -15.10
CA MET A 136 -8.01 18.32 -14.42
C MET A 136 -8.24 19.82 -14.19
N PRO A 137 -9.51 20.28 -14.24
CA PRO A 137 -9.88 21.64 -13.86
C PRO A 137 -9.41 21.96 -12.43
N HIS A 138 -8.91 23.18 -12.22
CA HIS A 138 -8.33 23.60 -10.93
C HIS A 138 -9.26 23.35 -9.72
N GLY A 139 -10.58 23.48 -9.89
CA GLY A 139 -11.56 23.17 -8.84
C GLY A 139 -11.63 21.68 -8.46
N LEU A 140 -11.49 20.77 -9.43
CA LEU A 140 -11.49 19.33 -9.19
C LEU A 140 -10.19 18.84 -8.56
N VAL A 141 -9.06 19.45 -8.92
CA VAL A 141 -7.76 19.18 -8.28
C VAL A 141 -7.83 19.50 -6.78
N GLY A 142 -8.34 20.69 -6.44
CA GLY A 142 -8.54 21.10 -5.05
C GLY A 142 -9.48 20.16 -4.28
N LEU A 143 -10.59 19.74 -4.92
CA LEU A 143 -11.52 18.77 -4.34
C LEU A 143 -10.84 17.42 -4.09
N LEU A 144 -10.05 16.91 -5.03
CA LEU A 144 -9.35 15.64 -4.87
C LEU A 144 -8.38 15.68 -3.70
N ILE A 145 -7.57 16.73 -3.61
CA ILE A 145 -6.62 16.92 -2.50
C ILE A 145 -7.38 16.97 -1.17
N ALA A 146 -8.50 17.70 -1.12
CA ALA A 146 -9.36 17.75 0.06
C ALA A 146 -9.90 16.36 0.45
N VAL A 147 -10.36 15.55 -0.51
CA VAL A 147 -10.84 14.18 -0.25
C VAL A 147 -9.72 13.29 0.28
N ILE A 148 -8.52 13.34 -0.29
CA ILE A 148 -7.36 12.56 0.17
C ILE A 148 -6.99 12.94 1.62
N LEU A 149 -6.94 14.24 1.91
CA LEU A 149 -6.66 14.74 3.25
C LEU A 149 -7.76 14.33 4.25
N CYS A 150 -9.03 14.48 3.90
CA CYS A 150 -10.16 14.05 4.72
C CYS A 150 -10.14 12.54 4.99
N ALA A 151 -9.88 11.72 3.97
CA ALA A 151 -9.80 10.26 4.12
C ALA A 151 -8.64 9.85 5.05
N THR A 152 -7.46 10.46 4.85
CA THR A 152 -6.27 10.22 5.68
C THR A 152 -6.50 10.68 7.12
N MET A 153 -7.10 11.86 7.31
CA MET A 153 -7.43 12.40 8.63
C MET A 153 -8.44 11.51 9.36
N SER A 154 -9.46 11.01 8.67
CA SER A 154 -10.45 10.11 9.28
C SER A 154 -9.82 8.80 9.74
N ALA A 155 -8.99 8.17 8.91
CA ALA A 155 -8.31 6.92 9.25
C ALA A 155 -7.29 7.08 10.39
N THR A 156 -6.51 8.16 10.36
CA THR A 156 -5.51 8.46 11.41
C THR A 156 -6.18 8.82 12.74
N ALA A 157 -7.24 9.65 12.72
CA ALA A 157 -8.00 9.97 13.92
C ALA A 157 -8.64 8.72 14.56
N ALA A 158 -9.20 7.82 13.75
CA ALA A 158 -9.77 6.56 14.25
C ALA A 158 -8.69 5.68 14.90
N THR A 159 -7.51 5.57 14.28
CA THR A 159 -6.40 4.75 14.79
C THR A 159 -5.83 5.33 16.09
N LEU A 160 -5.55 6.64 16.13
CA LEU A 160 -5.03 7.31 17.33
C LEU A 160 -6.03 7.24 18.49
N ASN A 161 -7.32 7.42 18.21
CA ASN A 161 -8.36 7.30 19.23
C ASN A 161 -8.48 5.86 19.77
N ALA A 162 -8.40 4.86 18.89
CA ALA A 162 -8.37 3.46 19.31
C ALA A 162 -7.16 3.16 20.20
N LEU A 163 -5.95 3.58 19.80
CA LEU A 163 -4.73 3.41 20.59
C LEU A 163 -4.81 4.10 21.96
N GLY A 164 -5.26 5.35 22.00
CA GLY A 164 -5.44 6.10 23.24
C GLY A 164 -6.48 5.46 24.18
N SER A 165 -7.61 5.02 23.63
CA SER A 165 -8.68 4.36 24.38
C SER A 165 -8.26 2.99 24.92
N THR A 166 -7.66 2.14 24.09
CA THR A 166 -7.09 0.84 24.48
C THR A 166 -6.02 1.03 25.55
N THR A 167 -5.11 2.01 25.39
CA THR A 167 -4.10 2.30 26.43
C THR A 167 -4.74 2.76 27.74
N ALA A 168 -5.79 3.59 27.67
CA ALA A 168 -6.48 4.10 28.85
C ALA A 168 -7.28 3.01 29.60
N ILE A 169 -8.03 2.19 28.87
CA ILE A 169 -8.96 1.22 29.43
C ILE A 169 -8.24 -0.08 29.81
N ASP A 170 -7.32 -0.56 28.96
CA ASP A 170 -6.71 -1.88 29.14
C ASP A 170 -5.44 -1.82 29.99
N PHE A 171 -4.76 -0.67 30.05
CA PHE A 171 -3.54 -0.51 30.86
C PHE A 171 -3.72 0.51 31.99
N TYR A 172 -4.08 1.77 31.69
CA TYR A 172 -4.09 2.84 32.70
C TYR A 172 -5.11 2.60 33.82
N ARG A 173 -6.35 2.22 33.45
CA ARG A 173 -7.42 1.94 34.41
C ARG A 173 -7.06 0.77 35.35
N PRO A 174 -6.75 -0.45 34.88
CA PRO A 174 -6.48 -1.57 35.79
C PRO A 174 -5.16 -1.46 36.55
N LEU A 175 -4.09 -0.87 35.99
CA LEU A 175 -2.76 -0.89 36.60
C LEU A 175 -2.42 0.36 37.42
N ILE A 176 -2.89 1.55 37.01
CA ILE A 176 -2.43 2.82 37.58
C ILE A 176 -3.49 3.44 38.50
N ARG A 177 -4.75 3.53 38.05
CA ARG A 177 -5.85 4.06 38.86
C ARG A 177 -7.17 3.33 38.58
N PRO A 178 -7.50 2.27 39.35
CA PRO A 178 -8.70 1.44 39.13
C PRO A 178 -10.04 2.10 39.49
N HIS A 179 -10.02 3.10 40.37
CA HIS A 179 -11.23 3.73 40.95
C HIS A 179 -11.35 5.23 40.65
N ALA A 180 -10.77 5.69 39.53
CA ALA A 180 -10.99 7.07 39.09
C ALA A 180 -12.41 7.25 38.49
N SER A 181 -12.86 8.50 38.42
CA SER A 181 -14.14 8.84 37.77
C SER A 181 -14.08 8.67 36.25
N ASP A 182 -15.23 8.48 35.61
CA ASP A 182 -15.32 8.38 34.14
C ASP A 182 -14.74 9.61 33.43
N HIS A 183 -14.95 10.80 34.00
CA HIS A 183 -14.35 12.04 33.51
C HIS A 183 -12.82 11.95 33.50
N HIS A 184 -12.20 11.36 34.53
CA HIS A 184 -10.75 11.17 34.59
C HIS A 184 -10.27 10.23 33.48
N TYR A 185 -10.97 9.14 33.21
CA TYR A 185 -10.60 8.22 32.12
C TYR A 185 -10.74 8.87 30.74
N VAL A 186 -11.73 9.74 30.52
CA VAL A 186 -11.85 10.48 29.27
C VAL A 186 -10.67 11.45 29.08
N VAL A 187 -10.25 12.14 30.15
CA VAL A 187 -9.07 13.02 30.10
C VAL A 187 -7.79 12.20 29.89
N ALA A 188 -7.66 11.06 30.56
CA ALA A 188 -6.54 10.13 30.36
C ALA A 188 -6.48 9.61 28.91
N ALA A 189 -7.61 9.20 28.33
CA ALA A 189 -7.68 8.78 26.94
C ALA A 189 -7.28 9.90 25.98
N LYS A 190 -7.76 11.14 26.18
CA LYS A 190 -7.37 12.30 25.35
C LYS A 190 -5.87 12.59 25.41
N THR A 191 -5.27 12.55 26.61
CA THR A 191 -3.83 12.78 26.79
C THR A 191 -2.98 11.66 26.19
N LEU A 192 -3.41 10.40 26.33
CA LEU A 192 -2.76 9.26 25.69
C LEU A 192 -2.88 9.28 24.17
N THR A 193 -4.03 9.71 23.62
CA THR A 193 -4.19 9.95 22.17
C THR A 193 -3.20 10.99 21.66
N ALA A 194 -3.00 12.09 22.40
CA ALA A 194 -2.01 13.10 22.05
C ALA A 194 -0.56 12.55 22.12
N ALA A 195 -0.25 11.75 23.15
CA ALA A 195 1.05 11.09 23.27
C ALA A 195 1.34 10.13 22.11
N TRP A 196 0.35 9.31 21.71
CA TRP A 196 0.45 8.46 20.52
C TRP A 196 0.61 9.26 19.23
N GLY A 197 -0.04 10.43 19.13
CA GLY A 197 0.16 11.37 18.03
C GLY A 197 1.62 11.85 17.92
N LEU A 198 2.26 12.19 19.05
CA LEU A 198 3.67 12.57 19.08
C LEU A 198 4.59 11.41 18.66
N ILE A 199 4.31 10.20 19.14
CA ILE A 199 5.05 9.00 18.73
C ILE A 199 4.89 8.76 17.23
N ALA A 200 3.68 8.92 16.69
CA ALA A 200 3.42 8.77 15.26
C ALA A 200 4.20 9.80 14.43
N ILE A 201 4.28 11.07 14.86
CA ILE A 201 5.09 12.11 14.19
C ILE A 201 6.59 11.76 14.24
N ALA A 202 7.06 11.27 15.38
CA ALA A 202 8.46 10.84 15.52
C ALA A 202 8.78 9.69 14.55
N VAL A 203 7.95 8.65 14.50
CA VAL A 203 8.11 7.53 13.57
C VAL A 203 8.00 7.98 12.11
N ALA A 204 7.05 8.87 11.79
CA ALA A 204 6.90 9.43 10.45
C ALA A 204 8.15 10.17 9.96
N SER A 205 8.90 10.80 10.88
CA SER A 205 10.15 11.49 10.55
C SER A 205 11.26 10.54 10.08
N PHE A 206 11.20 9.27 10.48
CA PHE A 206 12.11 8.21 10.03
C PHE A 206 11.55 7.37 8.86
N ALA A 207 10.33 7.65 8.39
CA ALA A 207 9.68 6.84 7.36
C ALA A 207 10.39 6.89 6.00
N ASN A 208 11.19 7.93 5.74
CA ASN A 208 11.99 8.06 4.50
C ASN A 208 13.06 6.96 4.34
N LEU A 209 13.38 6.19 5.39
CA LEU A 209 14.34 5.09 5.33
C LEU A 209 13.75 3.81 4.74
N VAL A 210 12.43 3.74 4.54
CA VAL A 210 11.72 2.55 4.08
C VAL A 210 11.47 2.62 2.58
N GLU A 211 11.98 1.64 1.82
CA GLU A 211 11.92 1.62 0.35
C GLU A 211 10.49 1.54 -0.21
N ASN A 212 9.60 0.84 0.49
CA ASN A 212 8.20 0.69 0.11
C ASN A 212 7.33 0.63 1.36
N LEU A 213 6.64 1.74 1.64
CA LEU A 213 5.85 1.88 2.87
C LEU A 213 4.67 0.89 2.93
N ILE A 214 4.09 0.56 1.78
CA ILE A 214 3.01 -0.42 1.68
C ILE A 214 3.53 -1.82 2.02
N GLU A 215 4.69 -2.18 1.48
CA GLU A 215 5.33 -3.47 1.74
C GLU A 215 5.77 -3.61 3.20
N ALA A 216 6.43 -2.59 3.75
CA ALA A 216 6.82 -2.59 5.15
C ALA A 216 5.61 -2.72 6.10
N GLY A 217 4.51 -2.02 5.79
CA GLY A 217 3.26 -2.17 6.51
C GLY A 217 2.71 -3.60 6.45
N ASN A 218 2.76 -4.24 5.27
CA ASN A 218 2.32 -5.63 5.10
C ASN A 218 3.22 -6.64 5.81
N ILE A 219 4.53 -6.43 5.82
CA ILE A 219 5.48 -7.25 6.58
C ILE A 219 5.16 -7.14 8.07
N LEU A 220 5.05 -5.92 8.60
CA LEU A 220 4.74 -5.67 10.00
C LEU A 220 3.41 -6.32 10.39
N GLY A 221 2.36 -6.12 9.59
CA GLY A 221 1.07 -6.76 9.79
C GLY A 221 1.18 -8.29 9.80
N SER A 222 1.95 -8.87 8.88
CA SER A 222 2.05 -10.33 8.75
C SER A 222 2.77 -11.02 9.90
N ILE A 223 3.66 -10.31 10.60
CA ILE A 223 4.36 -10.82 11.78
C ILE A 223 3.45 -10.92 13.00
N PHE A 224 2.41 -10.08 13.10
CA PHE A 224 1.52 -10.02 14.28
C PHE A 224 0.11 -10.55 14.03
N TYR A 225 -0.46 -10.37 12.83
CA TYR A 225 -1.85 -10.74 12.57
C TYR A 225 -2.10 -12.24 12.65
N GLY A 226 -1.12 -13.08 12.32
CA GLY A 226 -1.24 -14.53 12.41
C GLY A 226 -1.55 -15.04 13.82
N SER A 227 -0.78 -14.61 14.82
CA SER A 227 -0.96 -15.02 16.21
C SER A 227 -2.28 -14.50 16.80
N ILE A 228 -2.64 -13.25 16.49
CA ILE A 228 -3.92 -12.64 16.90
C ILE A 228 -5.11 -13.41 16.31
N LEU A 229 -5.06 -13.73 15.01
CA LEU A 229 -6.09 -14.52 14.35
C LEU A 229 -6.20 -15.91 15.00
N GLY A 230 -5.07 -16.57 15.25
CA GLY A 230 -5.02 -17.86 15.94
C GLY A 230 -5.67 -17.81 17.33
N LEU A 231 -5.46 -16.73 18.09
CA LEU A 231 -6.07 -16.53 19.41
C LEU A 231 -7.60 -16.44 19.32
N PHE A 232 -8.13 -15.67 18.36
CA PHE A 232 -9.57 -15.59 18.13
C PHE A 232 -10.16 -16.92 17.67
N LEU A 233 -9.51 -17.63 16.73
CA LEU A 233 -9.99 -18.93 16.26
C LEU A 233 -9.97 -19.97 17.40
N ALA A 234 -8.91 -20.01 18.20
CA ALA A 234 -8.84 -20.89 19.37
C ALA A 234 -9.99 -20.61 20.35
N ALA A 235 -10.25 -19.33 20.64
CA ALA A 235 -11.33 -18.92 21.55
C ALA A 235 -12.74 -19.29 21.04
N PHE A 236 -13.01 -19.16 19.73
CA PHE A 236 -14.33 -19.45 19.16
C PHE A 236 -14.55 -20.95 18.90
N PHE A 237 -13.55 -21.65 18.34
CA PHE A 237 -13.73 -23.02 17.84
C PHE A 237 -13.24 -24.10 18.80
N ILE A 238 -12.31 -23.78 19.72
CA ILE A 238 -11.71 -24.76 20.64
C ILE A 238 -12.21 -24.49 22.07
N ARG A 239 -13.50 -24.76 22.31
CA ARG A 239 -14.18 -24.60 23.62
C ARG A 239 -13.51 -25.29 24.82
N ARG A 240 -12.58 -26.22 24.58
CA ARG A 240 -11.90 -27.02 25.62
C ARG A 240 -10.62 -26.38 26.16
N VAL A 241 -10.20 -25.22 25.67
CA VAL A 241 -8.93 -24.58 26.08
C VAL A 241 -9.20 -23.39 27.01
N THR A 242 -8.45 -23.32 28.10
CA THR A 242 -8.52 -22.22 29.07
C THR A 242 -7.78 -20.97 28.57
N GLY A 243 -8.18 -19.79 29.05
CA GLY A 243 -7.56 -18.51 28.64
C GLY A 243 -6.05 -18.47 28.88
N SER A 244 -5.55 -19.08 29.96
CA SER A 244 -4.11 -19.17 30.23
C SER A 244 -3.37 -19.99 29.18
N ALA A 245 -3.92 -21.14 28.76
CA ALA A 245 -3.30 -21.96 27.72
C ALA A 245 -3.27 -21.24 26.36
N VAL A 246 -4.33 -20.51 25.99
CA VAL A 246 -4.36 -19.69 24.77
C VAL A 246 -3.34 -18.55 24.84
N PHE A 247 -3.21 -17.89 25.98
CA PHE A 247 -2.25 -16.78 26.18
C PHE A 247 -0.80 -17.24 26.00
N PHE A 248 -0.39 -18.32 26.65
CA PHE A 248 0.96 -18.86 26.50
C PHE A 248 1.22 -19.44 25.10
N ALA A 249 0.21 -20.05 24.47
CA ALA A 249 0.31 -20.48 23.07
C ALA A 249 0.54 -19.31 22.12
N ALA A 250 -0.17 -18.18 22.32
CA ALA A 250 0.02 -16.97 21.53
C ALA A 250 1.42 -16.37 21.71
N LEU A 251 1.94 -16.34 22.94
CA LEU A 251 3.30 -15.88 23.22
C LEU A 251 4.36 -16.75 22.52
N LEU A 252 4.23 -18.08 22.61
CA LEU A 252 5.15 -19.02 21.95
C LEU A 252 5.04 -18.95 20.43
N ALA A 253 3.84 -18.84 19.89
CA ALA A 253 3.63 -18.66 18.45
C ALA A 253 4.24 -17.34 17.95
N GLN A 254 4.10 -16.26 18.71
CA GLN A 254 4.72 -14.97 18.37
C GLN A 254 6.26 -15.06 18.39
N ALA A 255 6.82 -15.72 19.41
CA ALA A 255 8.26 -15.96 19.49
C ALA A 255 8.76 -16.81 18.30
N LEU A 256 8.02 -17.87 17.93
CA LEU A 256 8.32 -18.69 16.75
C LEU A 256 8.34 -17.85 15.47
N VAL A 257 7.34 -16.99 15.26
CA VAL A 257 7.28 -16.12 14.08
C VAL A 257 8.46 -15.15 14.05
N PHE A 258 8.87 -14.57 15.19
CA PHE A 258 10.06 -13.72 15.24
C PHE A 258 11.35 -14.46 14.91
N VAL A 259 11.51 -15.69 15.42
CA VAL A 259 12.67 -16.54 15.09
C VAL A 259 12.68 -16.83 13.60
N LEU A 260 11.56 -17.29 13.03
CA LEU A 260 11.46 -17.58 11.60
C LEU A 260 11.73 -16.33 10.75
N PHE A 261 11.21 -15.18 11.14
CA PHE A 261 11.48 -13.91 10.44
C PHE A 261 12.98 -13.55 10.44
N ALA A 262 13.69 -13.84 11.53
CA ALA A 262 15.13 -13.57 11.64
C ALA A 262 16.00 -14.62 10.91
N THR A 263 15.57 -15.89 10.86
CA THR A 263 16.39 -17.01 10.37
C THR A 263 16.06 -17.47 8.95
N THR A 264 14.86 -17.17 8.43
CA THR A 264 14.38 -17.74 7.17
C THR A 264 13.97 -16.65 6.16
N ASN A 265 14.19 -16.92 4.88
CA ASN A 265 13.77 -16.05 3.78
C ASN A 265 12.46 -16.55 3.18
N ILE A 266 11.41 -16.64 4.01
CA ILE A 266 10.06 -17.03 3.57
C ILE A 266 9.28 -15.76 3.23
N GLY A 267 8.45 -15.81 2.18
CA GLY A 267 7.56 -14.71 1.83
C GLY A 267 6.67 -14.29 3.01
N TYR A 268 6.59 -12.98 3.29
CA TYR A 268 6.04 -12.46 4.54
C TYR A 268 4.59 -12.89 4.82
N LEU A 269 3.80 -13.17 3.78
CA LEU A 269 2.41 -13.63 3.93
C LEU A 269 2.29 -14.97 4.67
N TRP A 270 3.32 -15.83 4.60
CA TRP A 270 3.32 -17.14 5.28
C TRP A 270 3.40 -17.01 6.80
N TYR A 271 3.96 -15.92 7.33
CA TYR A 271 4.02 -15.70 8.77
C TYR A 271 2.62 -15.62 9.40
N ASN A 272 1.62 -15.13 8.65
CA ASN A 272 0.22 -15.17 9.10
C ASN A 272 -0.28 -16.59 9.31
N PHE A 273 -0.04 -17.45 8.31
CA PHE A 273 -0.48 -18.84 8.36
C PHE A 273 0.24 -19.62 9.47
N ILE A 274 1.57 -19.46 9.53
CA ILE A 274 2.40 -20.14 10.54
C ILE A 274 2.02 -19.69 11.95
N GLY A 275 1.88 -18.38 12.18
CA GLY A 275 1.48 -17.84 13.47
C GLY A 275 0.10 -18.37 13.91
N CYS A 276 -0.88 -18.37 13.00
CA CYS A 276 -2.22 -18.88 13.28
C CYS A 276 -2.20 -20.39 13.60
N ALA A 277 -1.55 -21.19 12.76
CA ALA A 277 -1.42 -22.63 12.95
C ALA A 277 -0.68 -22.98 14.25
N ALA A 278 0.39 -22.24 14.57
CA ALA A 278 1.14 -22.43 15.80
C ALA A 278 0.25 -22.21 17.04
N VAL A 279 -0.59 -21.17 17.08
CA VAL A 279 -1.52 -20.98 18.19
C VAL A 279 -2.53 -22.11 18.28
N LEU A 280 -3.13 -22.52 17.15
CA LEU A 280 -4.14 -23.59 17.12
C LEU A 280 -3.60 -24.97 17.53
N ILE A 281 -2.31 -25.22 17.33
CA ILE A 281 -1.65 -26.46 17.74
C ILE A 281 -1.16 -26.37 19.18
N LEU A 282 -0.47 -25.28 19.55
CA LEU A 282 0.12 -25.12 20.88
C LEU A 282 -0.94 -24.98 21.98
N ALA A 283 -2.07 -24.32 21.70
CA ALA A 283 -3.11 -24.09 22.70
C ALA A 283 -3.71 -25.40 23.26
N PRO A 284 -4.16 -26.38 22.45
CA PRO A 284 -4.58 -27.69 22.93
C PRO A 284 -3.45 -28.48 23.62
N VAL A 285 -2.23 -28.43 23.09
CA VAL A 285 -1.08 -29.16 23.66
C VAL A 285 -0.74 -28.66 25.05
N LEU A 286 -0.68 -27.34 25.24
CA LEU A 286 -0.44 -26.70 26.54
C LEU A 286 -1.58 -26.97 27.52
N GLN A 287 -2.83 -26.98 27.05
CA GLN A 287 -3.99 -27.35 27.86
C GLN A 287 -3.90 -28.78 28.38
N GLN A 288 -3.42 -29.71 27.53
CA GLN A 288 -3.30 -31.12 27.88
C GLN A 288 -2.06 -31.46 28.71
N THR A 289 -1.08 -30.58 28.80
CA THR A 289 0.20 -30.86 29.49
C THR A 289 0.31 -30.08 30.79
N ILE A 290 0.27 -28.75 30.71
CA ILE A 290 0.57 -27.84 31.81
C ILE A 290 -0.70 -27.39 32.53
N PHE A 291 -1.77 -27.10 31.79
CA PHE A 291 -3.02 -26.55 32.33
C PHE A 291 -4.13 -27.58 32.47
N ARG A 292 -3.80 -28.83 32.84
CA ARG A 292 -4.80 -29.86 33.17
C ARG A 292 -5.60 -29.45 34.41
N GLY A 293 -6.66 -28.68 34.21
CA GLY A 293 -7.70 -28.46 35.20
C GLY A 293 -8.63 -29.68 35.30
N PRO A 294 -9.34 -29.87 36.44
CA PRO A 294 -10.36 -30.90 36.55
C PRO A 294 -11.38 -30.69 35.41
N GLN A 295 -11.69 -31.74 34.67
CA GLN A 295 -12.75 -31.68 33.67
C GLN A 295 -13.99 -31.12 34.33
N ALA A 296 -14.51 -29.98 33.84
CA ALA A 296 -15.85 -29.56 34.22
C ALA A 296 -16.78 -30.74 33.93
N PRO A 297 -17.63 -31.17 34.88
CA PRO A 297 -18.53 -32.28 34.64
C PRO A 297 -19.33 -31.95 33.39
N ALA A 298 -19.44 -32.93 32.49
CA ALA A 298 -20.26 -32.85 31.30
C ALA A 298 -21.70 -32.55 31.74
N GLY A 299 -22.06 -31.26 31.71
CA GLY A 299 -23.40 -30.78 31.99
C GLY A 299 -24.28 -31.02 30.78
N VAL A 300 -25.35 -31.77 31.03
CA VAL A 300 -26.52 -32.11 30.20
C VAL A 300 -27.09 -30.91 29.45
#